data_AF-A0A8K0CNA6-F1
#
_entry.id   AF-A0A8K0CNA6-F1
#
_cell.length_a   1.000
_cell.length_b   1.000
_cell.length_c   1.000
_cell.angle_alpha   90.00
_cell.angle_beta   90.00
_cell.angle_gamma   90.00
#
_symmetry.space_group_name_H-M   'P 1'
#
loop_
_entity.id
_entity.type
_entity.pdbx_description
1 polymer ?
#
loop_
_entity_poly.entity_id
_entity_poly.type
_entity_poly.pdbx_seq_one_letter_code
_entity_poly.pdbx_strand_id
1 'polypeptide(L)'
;MTTSTPEKQEGLKALQNAIETIELTVTELGGVFKVQMAPKVVTATDEAELARQMERAEAENAEVAGDDDGEEDDEGQAFSEEENEGENGVASDKDE
;
A
#
# COMPACT_ATOMS: atom_id res chain seq x y z
N MET A 1 -21.47 4.88 -7.30
CA MET A 1 -22.92 5.00 -7.04
C MET A 1 -23.36 3.77 -6.28
N THR A 2 -24.11 3.91 -5.19
CA THR A 2 -24.61 2.80 -4.37
C THR A 2 -26.11 2.92 -4.25
N THR A 3 -26.84 1.80 -4.28
CA THR A 3 -28.29 1.79 -4.08
C THR A 3 -28.68 0.54 -3.30
N SER A 4 -29.42 0.73 -2.22
CA SER A 4 -29.94 -0.34 -1.39
C SER A 4 -31.38 -0.65 -1.79
N THR A 5 -31.63 -1.89 -2.20
CA THR A 5 -32.98 -2.37 -2.53
C THR A 5 -33.15 -3.81 -2.07
N PRO A 6 -34.34 -4.21 -1.61
CA PRO A 6 -34.65 -5.61 -1.36
C PRO A 6 -34.61 -6.46 -2.66
N GLU A 7 -34.95 -5.85 -3.80
CA GLU A 7 -35.11 -6.55 -5.09
C GLU A 7 -33.84 -6.41 -5.94
N LYS A 8 -32.94 -7.40 -5.80
CA LYS A 8 -31.61 -7.42 -6.42
C LYS A 8 -31.59 -7.13 -7.93
N GLN A 9 -32.52 -7.70 -8.69
CA GLN A 9 -32.55 -7.53 -10.15
C GLN A 9 -33.08 -6.17 -10.58
N GLU A 10 -34.09 -5.63 -9.90
CA GLU A 10 -34.60 -4.29 -10.21
C GLU A 10 -33.59 -3.22 -9.84
N GLY A 11 -32.88 -3.39 -8.72
CA GLY A 11 -31.80 -2.49 -8.31
C GLY A 11 -30.68 -2.39 -9.34
N LEU A 12 -30.22 -3.52 -9.86
CA LEU A 12 -29.22 -3.56 -10.93
C LEU A 12 -29.69 -2.82 -12.17
N LYS A 13 -30.91 -3.08 -12.64
CA LYS A 13 -31.48 -2.42 -13.81
C LYS A 13 -31.62 -0.91 -13.59
N ALA A 14 -32.09 -0.50 -12.43
CA ALA A 14 -32.22 0.91 -12.09
C ALA A 14 -30.86 1.62 -12.09
N LEU A 15 -29.83 0.99 -11.52
CA LEU A 15 -28.46 1.54 -11.53
C LEU A 15 -27.90 1.63 -12.94
N GLN A 16 -28.14 0.61 -13.77
CA GLN A 16 -27.70 0.58 -15.16
C GLN A 16 -28.32 1.73 -15.96
N ASN A 17 -29.65 1.89 -15.87
CA ASN A 17 -30.37 2.98 -16.55
C ASN A 17 -29.89 4.37 -16.09
N ALA A 18 -29.60 4.52 -14.79
CA ALA A 18 -29.06 5.77 -14.27
C ALA A 18 -27.67 6.09 -14.84
N ILE A 19 -26.79 5.08 -14.93
CA ILE A 19 -25.46 5.23 -15.52
C ILE A 19 -25.56 5.64 -16.99
N GLU A 20 -26.42 5.01 -17.78
CA GLU A 20 -26.65 5.36 -19.19
C GLU A 20 -27.16 6.79 -19.35
N THR A 21 -28.10 7.21 -18.49
CA THR A 21 -28.62 8.59 -18.52
C THR A 21 -27.53 9.61 -18.18
N ILE A 22 -26.67 9.30 -17.21
CA ILE A 22 -25.53 10.15 -16.84
C ILE A 22 -24.52 10.21 -17.99
N GLU A 23 -24.22 9.10 -18.62
CA GLU A 23 -23.30 9.05 -19.76
C GLU A 23 -23.79 9.92 -20.92
N LEU A 24 -25.09 9.84 -21.25
CA LEU A 24 -25.70 10.68 -22.29
C LEU A 24 -25.57 12.16 -21.94
N THR A 25 -25.99 12.56 -20.73
CA THR A 25 -25.95 13.97 -20.32
C THR A 25 -24.52 14.53 -20.25
N VAL A 26 -23.55 13.73 -19.79
CA VAL A 26 -22.14 14.15 -19.74
C VAL A 26 -21.56 14.29 -21.15
N THR A 27 -21.91 13.37 -22.05
CA THR A 27 -21.45 13.41 -23.46
C THR A 27 -22.06 14.58 -24.22
N GLU A 28 -23.33 14.91 -23.98
CA GLU A 28 -24.00 16.09 -24.56
C GLU A 28 -23.33 17.41 -24.16
N LEU A 29 -22.82 17.48 -22.93
CA LEU A 29 -22.08 18.63 -22.41
C LEU A 29 -20.61 18.67 -22.87
N GLY A 30 -20.17 17.71 -23.69
CA GLY A 30 -18.80 17.60 -24.20
C GLY A 30 -17.79 17.02 -23.20
N GLY A 31 -18.28 16.39 -22.13
CA GLY A 31 -17.45 15.67 -21.16
C GLY A 31 -17.16 14.23 -21.57
N VAL A 32 -16.29 13.57 -20.80
CA VAL A 32 -15.98 12.14 -20.96
C VAL A 32 -16.41 11.40 -19.70
N PHE A 33 -17.25 10.39 -19.84
CA PHE A 33 -17.70 9.54 -18.76
C PHE A 33 -17.12 8.12 -18.94
N LYS A 34 -16.49 7.57 -17.91
CA LYS A 34 -15.91 6.22 -17.94
C LYS A 34 -16.31 5.43 -16.70
N VAL A 35 -16.97 4.30 -16.92
CA VAL A 35 -17.28 3.32 -15.87
C VAL A 35 -16.04 2.45 -15.62
N GLN A 36 -15.47 2.52 -14.42
CA GLN A 36 -14.30 1.71 -14.05
C GLN A 36 -14.68 0.28 -13.63
N MET A 37 -15.88 0.11 -13.06
CA MET A 37 -16.39 -1.17 -12.59
C MET A 37 -17.88 -1.25 -12.85
N ALA A 38 -18.33 -2.36 -13.42
CA ALA A 38 -19.73 -2.62 -13.64
C ALA A 38 -20.50 -2.72 -12.30
N PRO A 39 -21.80 -2.37 -12.27
CA PRO A 39 -22.64 -2.54 -11.08
C PRO A 39 -22.62 -4.00 -10.61
N LYS A 40 -22.27 -4.21 -9.34
CA LYS A 40 -22.31 -5.53 -8.70
C LYS A 40 -23.30 -5.52 -7.54
N VAL A 41 -24.04 -6.62 -7.39
CA VAL A 41 -24.90 -6.81 -6.21
C VAL A 41 -24.03 -7.29 -5.08
N VAL A 42 -24.06 -6.56 -3.99
CA VAL A 42 -23.52 -6.98 -2.70
C VAL A 42 -24.69 -7.35 -1.82
N THR A 43 -24.58 -8.49 -1.13
CA THR A 43 -25.58 -8.93 -0.17
C THR A 43 -25.05 -8.79 1.25
N ALA A 44 -25.93 -8.65 2.23
CA ALA A 44 -25.53 -8.52 3.63
C ALA A 44 -24.69 -9.71 4.14
N THR A 45 -24.89 -10.89 3.54
CA THR A 45 -24.07 -12.08 3.83
C THR A 45 -22.65 -11.92 3.28
N ASP A 46 -22.51 -11.45 2.04
CA ASP A 46 -21.20 -11.22 1.41
C ASP A 46 -20.41 -10.14 2.14
N GLU A 47 -21.08 -9.07 2.61
CA GLU A 47 -20.46 -8.02 3.41
C GLU A 47 -19.98 -8.53 4.77
N ALA A 48 -20.76 -9.39 5.43
CA ALA A 48 -20.37 -9.98 6.71
C ALA A 48 -19.21 -10.97 6.58
N GLU A 49 -19.16 -11.75 5.49
CA GLU A 49 -18.05 -12.66 5.20
C GLU A 49 -16.78 -11.89 4.86
N LEU A 50 -16.89 -10.87 4.00
CA LEU A 50 -15.77 -9.99 3.67
C LEU A 50 -15.22 -9.28 4.92
N ALA A 51 -16.09 -8.78 5.81
CA ALA A 51 -15.66 -8.12 7.04
C ALA A 51 -14.87 -9.07 7.95
N ARG A 52 -15.31 -10.32 8.13
CA ARG A 52 -14.55 -11.33 8.89
C ARG A 52 -13.22 -11.66 8.24
N GLN A 53 -13.17 -11.73 6.91
CA GLN A 53 -11.94 -12.02 6.20
C GLN A 53 -10.94 -10.85 6.33
N MET A 54 -11.43 -9.62 6.29
CA MET A 54 -10.62 -8.42 6.51
C MET A 54 -10.11 -8.37 7.96
N GLU A 55 -10.95 -8.60 8.96
CA GLU A 55 -10.55 -8.65 10.37
C GLU A 55 -9.48 -9.73 10.63
N ARG A 56 -9.64 -10.91 10.03
CA ARG A 56 -8.63 -11.98 10.12
C ARG A 56 -7.32 -11.58 9.44
N ALA A 57 -7.37 -10.97 8.27
CA ALA A 57 -6.18 -10.52 7.55
C ALA A 57 -5.48 -9.36 8.29
N GLU A 58 -6.24 -8.47 8.94
CA GLU A 58 -5.70 -7.40 9.78
C GLU A 58 -5.03 -7.96 11.04
N ALA A 59 -5.64 -8.94 11.70
CA ALA A 59 -5.02 -9.62 12.85
C ALA A 59 -3.72 -10.34 12.46
N GLU A 60 -3.73 -11.11 11.36
CA GLU A 60 -2.54 -11.83 10.88
C GLU A 60 -1.43 -10.86 10.44
N ASN A 61 -1.74 -9.72 9.82
CA ASN A 61 -0.74 -8.70 9.47
C ASN A 61 -0.25 -7.89 10.67
N ALA A 62 -1.07 -7.69 11.70
CA ALA A 62 -0.66 -7.02 12.94
C ALA A 62 0.23 -7.91 13.81
N GLU A 63 0.06 -9.24 13.74
CA GLU A 63 0.91 -10.22 14.43
C GLU A 63 2.26 -10.46 13.73
N VAL A 64 2.46 -10.00 12.48
CA VAL A 64 3.80 -9.87 11.88
C VAL A 64 4.44 -8.59 12.41
N ALA A 65 4.72 -8.58 13.72
CA ALA A 65 5.68 -7.67 14.32
C ALA A 65 7.06 -8.07 13.80
N GLY A 66 7.48 -7.44 12.71
CA GLY A 66 8.86 -7.48 12.22
C GLY A 66 9.78 -6.70 13.15
N ASP A 67 9.93 -7.19 14.39
CA ASP A 67 11.06 -6.92 15.29
C ASP A 67 11.05 -7.91 16.48
N ASP A 68 11.09 -9.20 16.19
CA ASP A 68 11.88 -10.11 17.02
C ASP A 68 13.13 -10.47 16.22
N ASP A 69 13.78 -9.44 15.63
CA ASP A 69 15.18 -9.56 15.29
C ASP A 69 15.92 -9.41 16.62
N GLY A 70 16.53 -10.50 17.05
CA GLY A 70 17.12 -10.65 18.36
C GLY A 70 18.06 -9.49 18.71
N GLU A 71 18.14 -9.23 20.02
CA GLU A 71 19.25 -8.52 20.63
C GLU A 71 20.59 -9.13 20.16
N GLU A 72 21.19 -8.65 19.06
CA GLU A 72 22.57 -8.93 18.63
C GLU A 72 22.93 -8.18 17.33
N ASP A 73 23.04 -6.83 17.35
CA ASP A 73 24.07 -6.11 16.56
C ASP A 73 24.22 -4.65 17.03
N ASP A 74 24.81 -4.45 18.21
CA ASP A 74 25.37 -3.17 18.63
C ASP A 74 26.83 -3.06 18.16
N GLU A 75 27.10 -3.02 16.85
CA GLU A 75 28.38 -2.50 16.34
C GLU A 75 28.14 -1.61 15.10
N GLY A 76 27.67 -0.39 15.41
CA GLY A 76 27.57 0.71 14.48
C GLY A 76 28.86 0.87 13.66
N GLN A 77 28.71 0.79 12.35
CA GLN A 77 29.75 0.93 11.35
C GLN A 77 30.32 2.35 11.37
N ALA A 78 31.34 2.58 12.20
CA ALA A 78 32.09 3.82 12.29
C ALA A 78 33.07 3.92 11.12
N PHE A 79 32.62 4.50 10.01
CA PHE A 79 33.51 5.12 9.02
C PHE A 79 33.63 6.61 9.32
N SER A 80 34.76 7.02 9.88
CA SER A 80 35.30 8.37 9.68
C SER A 80 36.82 8.31 9.67
N GLU A 81 37.38 8.79 8.57
CA GLU A 81 38.78 8.94 8.21
C GLU A 81 39.61 9.79 9.20
N GLU A 82 40.93 9.69 8.98
CA GLU A 82 42.03 10.54 9.48
C GLU A 82 42.65 10.14 10.83
N GLU A 83 43.73 9.35 10.79
CA GLU A 83 44.98 9.71 11.48
C GLU A 83 46.18 9.26 10.64
N ASN A 84 46.72 10.23 9.87
CA ASN A 84 48.04 10.18 9.28
C ASN A 84 49.04 10.61 10.35
N GLU A 85 49.70 9.65 11.00
CA GLU A 85 50.89 9.93 11.83
C GLU A 85 51.98 8.90 11.51
N GLY A 86 52.57 9.05 10.32
CA GLY A 86 53.85 8.43 10.02
C GLY A 86 54.99 9.32 10.52
N GLU A 87 55.48 9.11 11.74
CA GLU A 87 56.84 9.53 12.10
C GLU A 87 57.42 8.72 13.27
N ASN A 88 58.50 7.98 12.96
CA ASN A 88 59.85 8.10 13.56
C ASN A 88 60.51 6.76 13.98
N GLY A 89 61.46 6.28 13.16
CA GLY A 89 62.89 6.09 13.53
C GLY A 89 63.31 4.64 13.30
N VAL A 90 64.50 4.23 12.84
CA VAL A 90 65.86 4.81 12.80
C VAL A 90 66.66 4.02 11.75
N ALA A 91 67.48 4.68 10.93
CA ALA A 91 68.76 4.12 10.48
C ALA A 91 69.70 5.26 10.08
N SER A 92 70.65 5.52 10.96
CA SER A 92 71.82 6.38 10.82
C SER A 92 72.87 5.78 9.88
N ASP A 93 73.43 6.62 9.00
CA ASP A 93 74.84 6.70 8.54
C ASP A 93 74.87 7.86 7.51
N LYS A 94 75.49 9.04 7.69
CA LYS A 94 76.91 9.37 7.95
C LYS A 94 77.83 8.53 7.05
N ASP A 95 78.74 9.04 6.22
CA ASP A 95 79.41 10.33 6.03
C ASP A 95 79.92 10.38 4.55
N GLU A 96 80.25 11.59 4.08
CA GLU A 96 81.13 11.96 2.93
C GLU A 96 80.82 11.53 1.48
#